data_AF-A0A1X0ZN56-F1
#
_entry.id   AF-A0A1X0ZN56-F1
#
_cell.length_a   1.000
_cell.length_b   1.000
_cell.length_c   1.000
_cell.angle_alpha   90.00
_cell.angle_beta   90.00
_cell.angle_gamma   90.00
#
_symmetry.space_group_name_H-M   'P 1'
#
loop_
_entity.id
_entity.type
_entity.pdbx_description
1 polymer ?
#
loop_
_entity_poly.entity_id
_entity_poly.type
_entity_poly.pdbx_seq_one_letter_code
_entity_poly.pdbx_strand_id
1 'polypeptide(L)'
;MVDNSAELFPAQMLDEWKYLAIEAHQEGGRTRRFALNVGSDLSRDHHNAVQFLNETWPIFEGYRKALFYVRADSRYGARVCLDNEVTFKIRSRAGLYAARRWNAHHPHWVFTPDLHQWQDEIVRLAAVLSDLPGIRLRDDNVVDLYHTRDDGGELVFPDPTAAALHVFTQMIERFDAYLRDYKGPQQSIGFTSRFPY
;
A
#
# COMPACT_ATOMS: atom_id res chain seq x y z
N MET A 1 -3.87 -11.51 -6.37
CA MET A 1 -3.74 -10.14 -5.82
C MET A 1 -2.90 -9.25 -6.74
N VAL A 2 -1.62 -9.54 -6.96
CA VAL A 2 -0.79 -8.79 -7.93
C VAL A 2 -1.32 -8.97 -9.36
N ASP A 3 -1.75 -10.20 -9.69
CA ASP A 3 -2.34 -10.53 -10.99
C ASP A 3 -3.74 -9.92 -11.22
N ASN A 4 -4.33 -9.29 -10.19
CA ASN A 4 -5.71 -8.79 -10.26
C ASN A 4 -5.78 -7.33 -10.74
N SER A 5 -4.65 -6.63 -10.87
CA SER A 5 -4.62 -5.26 -11.39
C SER A 5 -3.34 -4.99 -12.19
N ALA A 6 -3.43 -5.13 -13.51
CA ALA A 6 -2.35 -4.80 -14.44
C ALA A 6 -1.94 -3.32 -14.40
N GLU A 7 -2.86 -2.43 -14.02
CA GLU A 7 -2.59 -0.99 -13.89
C GLU A 7 -1.64 -0.71 -12.71
N LEU A 8 -1.85 -1.36 -11.57
CA LEU A 8 -1.00 -1.17 -10.38
C LEU A 8 0.35 -1.90 -10.48
N PHE A 9 0.36 -3.02 -11.20
CA PHE A 9 1.51 -3.89 -11.37
C PHE A 9 1.71 -4.25 -12.84
N PRO A 10 2.35 -3.37 -13.63
CA PRO A 10 2.63 -3.63 -15.04
C PRO A 10 3.55 -4.86 -15.19
N ALA A 11 3.37 -5.63 -16.27
CA ALA A 11 4.14 -6.86 -16.50
C ALA A 11 5.67 -6.66 -16.43
N GLN A 12 6.18 -5.55 -16.96
CA GLN A 12 7.60 -5.21 -16.90
C GLN A 12 8.12 -5.08 -15.46
N MET A 13 7.31 -4.48 -14.57
CA MET A 13 7.64 -4.34 -13.15
C MET A 13 7.66 -5.71 -12.46
N LEU A 14 6.72 -6.59 -12.82
CA LEU A 14 6.66 -7.95 -12.29
C LEU A 14 7.85 -8.80 -12.74
N ASP A 15 8.28 -8.67 -13.98
CA ASP A 15 9.46 -9.34 -14.50
C ASP A 15 10.74 -8.83 -13.81
N GLU A 16 10.84 -7.53 -13.56
CA GLU A 16 11.95 -6.94 -12.79
C GLU A 16 11.96 -7.45 -11.34
N TRP A 17 10.81 -7.47 -10.67
CA TRP A 17 10.69 -8.02 -9.32
C TRP A 17 11.06 -9.50 -9.25
N LYS A 18 10.65 -10.28 -10.26
CA LYS A 18 11.01 -11.69 -10.38
C LYS A 18 12.51 -11.86 -10.57
N TYR A 19 13.14 -11.03 -11.41
CA TYR A 19 14.59 -11.03 -11.60
C TYR A 19 15.33 -10.71 -10.29
N LEU A 20 14.92 -9.64 -9.59
CA LEU A 20 15.49 -9.24 -8.30
C LEU A 20 15.33 -10.32 -7.22
N ALA A 21 14.18 -11.01 -7.20
CA ALA A 21 13.95 -12.10 -6.27
C ALA A 21 14.86 -13.31 -6.54
N ILE A 22 15.08 -13.64 -7.83
CA ILE A 22 15.99 -14.70 -8.25
C ILE A 22 17.44 -14.32 -7.89
N GLU A 23 17.86 -13.09 -8.18
CA GLU A 23 19.18 -12.57 -7.83
C GLU A 23 19.41 -12.63 -6.32
N ALA A 24 18.47 -12.13 -5.51
CA ALA A 24 18.56 -12.18 -4.05
C ALA A 24 18.62 -13.61 -3.51
N HIS A 25 17.90 -14.56 -4.13
CA HIS A 25 17.95 -15.97 -3.75
C HIS A 25 19.32 -16.59 -4.08
N GLN A 26 19.88 -16.27 -5.25
CA GLN A 26 21.19 -16.75 -5.71
C GLN A 26 22.35 -16.15 -4.91
N GLU A 27 22.23 -14.88 -4.49
CA GLU A 27 23.22 -14.19 -3.63
C GLU A 27 23.15 -14.61 -2.14
N GLY A 28 22.36 -15.63 -1.81
CA GLY A 28 22.28 -16.21 -0.47
C GLY A 28 21.30 -15.52 0.48
N GLY A 29 20.38 -14.67 -0.01
CA GLY A 29 19.20 -14.15 0.69
C GLY A 29 19.44 -13.31 1.94
N ARG A 30 20.69 -13.16 2.41
CA ARG A 30 21.05 -12.59 3.71
C ARG A 30 22.00 -11.40 3.63
N THR A 31 22.53 -11.10 2.44
CA THR A 31 23.68 -10.20 2.27
C THR A 31 23.31 -8.75 1.98
N ARG A 32 22.05 -8.46 1.59
CA ARG A 32 21.50 -7.09 1.61
C ARG A 32 20.83 -6.80 2.95
N ARG A 33 21.59 -6.97 4.05
CA ARG A 33 21.25 -6.27 5.30
C ARG A 33 21.56 -4.81 5.06
N PHE A 34 20.52 -4.05 4.73
CA PHE A 34 20.53 -2.60 4.68
C PHE A 34 21.30 -2.06 5.88
N ALA A 35 22.12 -1.03 5.63
CA ALA A 35 22.92 -0.35 6.62
C ALA A 35 22.11 -0.16 7.91
N LEU A 36 22.61 -0.74 9.00
CA LEU A 36 22.11 -0.49 10.34
C LEU A 36 22.15 1.02 10.55
N ASN A 37 21.00 1.68 10.46
CA ASN A 37 20.84 3.06 10.91
C ASN A 37 20.95 3.04 12.43
N VAL A 38 22.20 3.03 12.91
CA VAL A 38 22.57 3.23 14.31
C VAL A 38 22.12 4.66 14.65
N GLY A 39 20.88 4.79 15.15
CA GLY A 39 20.35 6.06 15.63
C GLY A 39 18.85 6.32 15.42
N SER A 40 18.11 5.49 14.65
CA SER A 40 16.65 5.67 14.57
C SER A 40 15.95 5.09 15.79
N ASP A 41 15.13 5.92 16.45
CA ASP A 41 14.26 5.46 17.52
C ASP A 41 13.14 4.60 16.90
N LEU A 42 13.28 3.29 17.06
CA LEU A 42 12.33 2.30 16.54
C LEU A 42 10.89 2.53 17.02
N SER A 43 10.73 3.10 18.22
CA SER A 43 9.42 3.43 18.78
C SER A 43 8.79 4.60 18.02
N ARG A 44 9.61 5.61 17.69
CA ARG A 44 9.19 6.77 16.89
C ARG A 44 8.88 6.38 15.45
N ASP A 45 9.70 5.54 14.84
CA ASP A 45 9.49 5.01 13.50
C ASP A 45 8.17 4.21 13.43
N HIS A 46 7.93 3.34 14.42
CA HIS A 46 6.67 2.60 14.50
C HIS A 46 5.46 3.53 14.72
N HIS A 47 5.59 4.53 15.61
CA HIS A 47 4.53 5.52 15.82
C HIS A 47 4.19 6.30 14.54
N ASN A 48 5.21 6.75 13.80
CA ASN A 48 5.02 7.45 12.54
C ASN A 48 4.38 6.55 11.48
N ALA A 49 4.74 5.27 11.44
CA ALA A 49 4.10 4.29 10.56
C ALA A 49 2.61 4.08 10.89
N VAL A 50 2.28 3.99 12.18
CA VAL A 50 0.89 3.91 12.66
C VAL A 50 0.12 5.19 12.33
N GLN A 51 0.71 6.37 12.53
CA GLN A 51 0.07 7.63 12.15
C GLN A 51 -0.22 7.68 10.65
N PHE A 52 0.77 7.33 9.83
CA PHE A 52 0.60 7.24 8.37
C PHE A 52 -0.57 6.33 7.99
N LEU A 53 -0.64 5.15 8.62
CA LEU A 53 -1.71 4.19 8.37
C LEU A 53 -3.06 4.77 8.80
N ASN A 54 -3.17 5.34 10.00
CA ASN A 54 -4.41 5.95 10.50
C ASN A 54 -4.94 7.06 9.57
N GLU A 55 -4.05 7.86 9.00
CA GLU A 55 -4.44 8.93 8.08
C GLU A 55 -4.89 8.38 6.71
N THR A 56 -4.39 7.18 6.34
CA THR A 56 -4.72 6.45 5.10
C THR A 56 -5.96 5.57 5.24
N TRP A 57 -6.23 5.08 6.45
CA TRP A 57 -7.29 4.13 6.80
C TRP A 57 -8.69 4.52 6.31
N PRO A 58 -9.10 5.80 6.31
CA PRO A 58 -10.42 6.17 5.79
C PRO A 58 -10.65 5.79 4.32
N ILE A 59 -9.59 5.61 3.52
CA ILE A 59 -9.71 5.09 2.15
C ILE A 59 -10.23 3.65 2.16
N PHE A 60 -9.69 2.80 3.04
CA PHE A 60 -10.14 1.42 3.23
C PHE A 60 -11.59 1.36 3.73
N GLU A 61 -11.95 2.16 4.73
CA GLU A 61 -13.31 2.20 5.25
C GLU A 61 -14.32 2.68 4.21
N GLY A 62 -13.98 3.74 3.46
CA GLY A 62 -14.81 4.27 2.40
C GLY A 62 -15.04 3.25 1.28
N TYR A 63 -13.98 2.56 0.85
CA TYR A 63 -14.08 1.47 -0.13
C TYR A 63 -14.96 0.33 0.38
N ARG A 64 -14.73 -0.17 1.60
CA ARG A 64 -15.53 -1.28 2.16
C ARG A 64 -16.99 -0.92 2.30
N LYS A 65 -17.28 0.32 2.72
CA LYS A 65 -18.65 0.83 2.79
C LYS A 65 -19.30 0.85 1.40
N ALA A 66 -18.60 1.32 0.38
CA ALA A 66 -19.10 1.33 -1.00
C ALA A 66 -19.35 -0.09 -1.52
N LEU A 67 -18.40 -1.01 -1.31
CA LEU A 67 -18.49 -2.40 -1.76
C LEU A 67 -19.60 -3.17 -1.04
N PHE A 68 -19.84 -2.93 0.25
CA PHE A 68 -20.86 -3.63 1.04
C PHE A 68 -22.26 -3.54 0.44
N TYR A 69 -22.59 -2.43 -0.23
CA TYR A 69 -23.89 -2.24 -0.87
C TYR A 69 -23.98 -2.82 -2.28
N VAL A 70 -22.87 -3.34 -2.84
CA VAL A 70 -22.83 -3.95 -4.16
C VAL A 70 -22.87 -5.46 -4.02
N ARG A 71 -23.92 -6.07 -4.57
CA ARG A 71 -24.07 -7.53 -4.56
C ARG A 71 -23.19 -8.16 -5.65
N ALA A 72 -22.49 -9.24 -5.30
CA ALA A 72 -21.76 -10.06 -6.26
C ALA A 72 -22.67 -10.53 -7.41
N ASP A 73 -22.11 -10.59 -8.61
CA ASP A 73 -22.76 -11.01 -9.85
C ASP A 73 -23.98 -10.14 -10.27
N SER A 74 -24.16 -8.97 -9.64
CA SER A 74 -25.25 -8.04 -9.95
C SER A 74 -24.73 -6.70 -10.45
N ARG A 75 -25.18 -6.30 -11.64
CA ARG A 75 -24.92 -4.96 -12.20
C ARG A 75 -25.78 -3.86 -11.54
N TYR A 76 -26.87 -4.24 -10.89
CA TYR A 76 -27.76 -3.27 -10.24
C TYR A 76 -27.06 -2.60 -9.06
N GLY A 77 -26.98 -1.27 -9.09
CA GLY A 77 -26.33 -0.49 -8.03
C GLY A 77 -24.79 -0.57 -8.01
N ALA A 78 -24.16 -1.18 -9.03
CA ALA A 78 -22.71 -1.39 -9.06
C ALA A 78 -21.89 -0.13 -9.33
N ARG A 79 -22.46 0.87 -10.02
CA ARG A 79 -21.83 2.17 -10.22
C ARG A 79 -22.04 3.03 -8.99
N VAL A 80 -20.96 3.28 -8.26
CA VAL A 80 -20.99 4.00 -6.99
C VAL A 80 -20.17 5.28 -7.10
N CYS A 81 -20.72 6.38 -6.60
CA CYS A 81 -19.96 7.60 -6.38
C CYS A 81 -19.19 7.46 -5.07
N LEU A 82 -17.87 7.42 -5.15
CA LEU A 82 -17.01 7.39 -3.98
C LEU A 82 -17.06 8.75 -3.26
N ASP A 83 -16.95 8.72 -1.94
CA ASP A 83 -16.90 9.94 -1.15
C ASP A 83 -15.74 10.83 -1.61
N ASN A 84 -16.00 12.13 -1.72
CA ASN A 84 -15.00 13.13 -2.05
C ASN A 84 -13.81 13.07 -1.09
N GLU A 85 -14.02 12.71 0.19
CA GLU A 85 -12.93 12.53 1.15
C GLU A 85 -11.99 11.38 0.76
N VAL A 86 -12.54 10.27 0.26
CA VAL A 86 -11.76 9.09 -0.16
C VAL A 86 -10.89 9.45 -1.36
N THR A 87 -11.47 10.03 -2.40
CA THR A 87 -10.71 10.42 -3.61
C THR A 87 -9.72 11.54 -3.31
N PHE A 88 -10.06 12.47 -2.41
CA PHE A 88 -9.12 13.49 -1.92
C PHE A 88 -7.93 12.87 -1.18
N LYS A 89 -8.14 11.89 -0.30
CA LYS A 89 -7.05 11.22 0.43
C LYS A 89 -6.14 10.44 -0.50
N ILE A 90 -6.68 9.73 -1.50
CA ILE A 90 -5.88 9.05 -2.52
C ILE A 90 -5.01 10.07 -3.28
N ARG A 91 -5.61 11.14 -3.81
CA ARG A 91 -4.87 12.21 -4.52
C ARG A 91 -3.85 12.92 -3.63
N SER A 92 -4.14 13.04 -2.33
CA SER A 92 -3.21 13.62 -1.36
C SER A 92 -2.01 12.72 -1.11
N ARG A 93 -2.22 11.39 -1.06
CA ARG A 93 -1.15 10.39 -0.98
C ARG A 93 -0.29 10.37 -2.24
N ALA A 94 -0.90 10.56 -3.40
CA ALA A 94 -0.22 10.74 -4.69
C ALA A 94 0.58 12.04 -4.80
N GLY A 95 0.34 13.01 -3.90
CA GLY A 95 1.00 14.31 -3.92
C GLY A 95 0.43 15.33 -4.92
N LEU A 96 -0.80 15.13 -5.43
CA LEU A 96 -1.41 15.96 -6.50
C LEU A 96 -2.15 17.24 -6.03
N TYR A 97 -2.31 17.46 -4.73
CA TYR A 97 -2.90 18.69 -4.17
C TYR A 97 -1.88 19.47 -3.31
N ALA A 98 -2.32 20.57 -2.69
CA ALA A 98 -1.59 21.42 -1.72
C ALA A 98 -1.05 20.70 -0.46
N ALA A 99 -0.71 19.42 -0.59
CA ALA A 99 0.14 18.56 0.23
C ALA A 99 1.58 19.09 0.39
N ARG A 100 1.83 20.41 0.37
CA ARG A 100 3.11 20.95 0.84
C ARG A 100 3.41 20.57 2.30
N ARG A 101 2.39 20.16 3.08
CA ARG A 101 2.59 19.59 4.42
C ARG A 101 2.88 18.08 4.43
N TRP A 102 2.45 17.36 3.39
CA TRP A 102 2.57 15.89 3.31
C TRP A 102 3.79 15.48 2.47
N ASN A 103 3.94 16.07 1.27
CA ASN A 103 5.05 15.86 0.33
C ASN A 103 6.40 16.41 0.80
N ALA A 104 6.45 17.24 1.84
CA ALA A 104 7.71 17.77 2.35
C ALA A 104 8.52 16.75 3.18
N HIS A 105 7.94 15.57 3.51
CA HIS A 105 8.50 14.69 4.54
C HIS A 105 8.47 13.18 4.22
N HIS A 106 8.06 12.77 3.01
CA HIS A 106 7.98 11.34 2.65
C HIS A 106 9.27 10.52 2.90
N PRO A 107 10.48 11.01 2.59
CA PRO A 107 11.73 10.26 2.84
C PRO A 107 12.18 10.21 4.32
N HIS A 108 11.39 10.77 5.26
CA HIS A 108 11.83 11.02 6.64
C HIS A 108 10.85 10.60 7.73
N TRP A 109 9.73 9.94 7.39
CA TRP A 109 8.80 9.47 8.41
C TRP A 109 9.30 8.25 9.15
N VAL A 110 9.98 7.36 8.44
CA VAL A 110 10.53 6.17 9.04
C VAL A 110 11.88 5.90 8.40
N PHE A 111 12.89 5.67 9.23
CA PHE A 111 14.23 5.32 8.77
C PHE A 111 14.49 3.81 8.76
N THR A 112 13.57 3.04 9.36
CA THR A 112 13.52 1.59 9.28
C THR A 112 13.17 1.16 7.84
N PRO A 113 14.04 0.39 7.15
CA PRO A 113 13.85 0.03 5.74
C PRO A 113 12.51 -0.64 5.43
N ASP A 114 12.08 -1.60 6.24
CA ASP A 114 10.84 -2.37 5.97
C ASP A 114 9.59 -1.48 6.04
N LEU A 115 9.52 -0.61 7.05
CA LEU A 115 8.42 0.33 7.22
C LEU A 115 8.42 1.40 6.13
N HIS A 116 9.61 1.87 5.74
CA HIS A 116 9.76 2.80 4.63
C HIS A 116 9.27 2.19 3.32
N GLN A 117 9.62 0.92 3.04
CA GLN A 117 9.19 0.21 1.84
C GLN A 117 7.65 0.06 1.78
N TRP A 118 7.00 -0.23 2.89
CA TRP A 118 5.53 -0.28 2.95
C TRP A 118 4.89 1.06 2.60
N GLN A 119 5.42 2.15 3.17
CA GLN A 119 4.91 3.50 2.93
C GLN A 119 5.14 3.93 1.48
N ASP A 120 6.33 3.71 0.94
CA ASP A 120 6.68 3.99 -0.45
C ASP A 120 5.75 3.27 -1.42
N GLU A 121 5.46 2.00 -1.16
CA GLU A 121 4.57 1.22 -2.03
C GLU A 121 3.14 1.73 -1.97
N ILE A 122 2.61 2.07 -0.79
CA ILE A 122 1.27 2.69 -0.67
C ILE A 122 1.22 4.03 -1.42
N VAL A 123 2.28 4.83 -1.34
CA VAL A 123 2.35 6.12 -2.05
C VAL A 123 2.40 5.92 -3.56
N ARG A 124 3.23 4.98 -4.03
CA ARG A 124 3.33 4.63 -5.45
C ARG A 124 1.98 4.18 -6.00
N LEU A 125 1.30 3.28 -5.30
CA LEU A 125 -0.02 2.79 -5.69
C LEU A 125 -1.07 3.90 -5.69
N ALA A 126 -1.04 4.80 -4.69
CA ALA A 126 -1.92 5.96 -4.66
C ALA A 126 -1.69 6.91 -5.84
N ALA A 127 -0.43 7.10 -6.27
CA ALA A 127 -0.09 7.88 -7.45
C ALA A 127 -0.73 7.30 -8.71
N VAL A 128 -0.57 5.99 -8.94
CA VAL A 128 -1.21 5.31 -10.08
C VAL A 128 -2.74 5.42 -10.01
N LEU A 129 -3.35 5.13 -8.84
CA LEU A 129 -4.79 5.27 -8.65
C LEU A 129 -5.30 6.67 -8.95
N SER A 130 -4.52 7.69 -8.60
CA SER A 130 -4.91 9.08 -8.78
C SER A 130 -4.96 9.54 -10.23
N ASP A 131 -4.48 8.73 -11.16
CA ASP A 131 -4.60 8.96 -12.60
C ASP A 131 -5.76 8.19 -13.24
N LEU A 132 -6.35 7.23 -12.53
CA LEU A 132 -7.43 6.39 -13.06
C LEU A 132 -8.79 7.10 -13.12
N PRO A 133 -9.66 6.76 -14.10
CA PRO A 133 -11.01 7.29 -14.20
C PRO A 133 -11.81 7.05 -12.91
N GLY A 134 -12.58 8.05 -12.47
CA GLY A 134 -13.35 7.97 -11.24
C GLY A 134 -12.55 8.21 -9.96
N ILE A 135 -11.22 8.38 -10.06
CA ILE A 135 -10.36 8.84 -8.96
C ILE A 135 -9.56 10.07 -9.37
N ARG A 136 -9.24 10.25 -10.65
CA ARG A 136 -8.46 11.40 -11.11
C ARG A 136 -9.13 12.74 -10.86
N LEU A 137 -8.31 13.78 -10.84
CA LEU A 137 -8.76 15.13 -10.54
C LEU A 137 -9.85 15.60 -11.52
N ARG A 138 -10.92 16.21 -10.98
CA ARG A 138 -12.10 16.71 -11.73
C ARG A 138 -13.01 15.64 -12.35
N ASP A 139 -12.83 14.37 -12.03
CA ASP A 139 -13.84 13.35 -12.35
C ASP A 139 -15.00 13.35 -11.36
N ASP A 140 -16.11 12.75 -11.76
CA ASP A 140 -17.35 12.62 -10.98
C ASP A 140 -17.24 11.63 -9.80
N ASN A 141 -16.05 11.11 -9.53
CA ASN A 141 -15.77 10.09 -8.51
C ASN A 141 -16.58 8.78 -8.66
N VAL A 142 -17.09 8.49 -9.85
CA VAL A 142 -17.90 7.30 -10.12
C VAL A 142 -17.00 6.13 -10.54
N VAL A 143 -17.14 5.01 -9.83
CA VAL A 143 -16.43 3.75 -10.10
C VAL A 143 -17.44 2.62 -10.25
N ASP A 144 -17.23 1.71 -11.21
CA ASP A 144 -18.06 0.51 -11.36
C ASP A 144 -17.50 -0.63 -10.50
N LEU A 145 -18.10 -0.83 -9.32
CA LEU A 145 -17.70 -1.87 -8.36
C LEU A 145 -18.36 -3.22 -8.64
N TYR A 146 -18.90 -3.44 -9.84
CA TYR A 146 -19.38 -4.75 -10.26
C TYR A 146 -18.26 -5.79 -10.12
N HIS A 147 -18.59 -6.91 -9.50
CA HIS A 147 -17.62 -7.98 -9.27
C HIS A 147 -18.26 -9.36 -9.34
N THR A 148 -17.44 -10.33 -9.69
CA THR A 148 -17.71 -11.76 -9.59
C THR A 148 -16.75 -12.37 -8.56
N ARG A 149 -16.90 -13.67 -8.28
CA ARG A 149 -15.90 -14.44 -7.54
C ARG A 149 -15.20 -15.43 -8.46
N ASP A 150 -13.90 -15.58 -8.30
CA ASP A 150 -13.16 -16.67 -8.95
C ASP A 150 -13.33 -18.00 -8.20
N ASP A 151 -12.73 -19.06 -8.73
CA ASP A 151 -12.75 -20.41 -8.12
C ASP A 151 -12.12 -20.45 -6.72
N GLY A 152 -11.26 -19.48 -6.39
CA GLY A 152 -10.64 -19.31 -5.07
C GLY A 152 -11.49 -18.50 -4.10
N GLY A 153 -12.60 -17.90 -4.57
CA GLY A 153 -13.48 -17.03 -3.79
C GLY A 153 -13.02 -15.57 -3.72
N GLU A 154 -11.98 -15.19 -4.46
CA GLU A 154 -11.47 -13.83 -4.55
C GLU A 154 -12.37 -12.96 -5.42
N LEU A 155 -12.42 -11.66 -5.10
CA LEU A 155 -13.22 -10.71 -5.87
C LEU A 155 -12.51 -10.34 -7.18
N VAL A 156 -13.23 -10.51 -8.29
CA VAL A 156 -12.75 -10.15 -9.62
C VAL A 156 -13.58 -8.98 -10.14
N PHE A 157 -12.91 -7.88 -10.46
CA PHE A 157 -13.52 -6.65 -10.95
C PHE A 157 -13.20 -6.47 -12.43
N PRO A 158 -14.20 -6.37 -13.31
CA PRO A 158 -13.96 -6.03 -14.72
C PRO A 158 -13.52 -4.58 -14.93
N ASP A 159 -13.90 -3.68 -14.03
CA ASP A 159 -13.48 -2.27 -14.07
C ASP A 159 -12.05 -2.12 -13.51
N PRO A 160 -11.10 -1.56 -14.28
CA PRO A 160 -9.71 -1.42 -13.85
C PRO A 160 -9.54 -0.55 -12.60
N THR A 161 -10.35 0.51 -12.44
CA THR A 161 -10.30 1.38 -11.27
C THR A 161 -10.78 0.63 -10.02
N ALA A 162 -11.87 -0.13 -10.11
CA ALA A 162 -12.35 -0.95 -9.01
C ALA A 162 -11.35 -2.04 -8.63
N ALA A 163 -10.74 -2.70 -9.62
CA ALA A 163 -9.70 -3.70 -9.40
C ALA A 163 -8.47 -3.10 -8.69
N ALA A 164 -8.00 -1.95 -9.17
CA ALA A 164 -6.89 -1.23 -8.55
C ALA A 164 -7.23 -0.79 -7.13
N LEU A 165 -8.43 -0.22 -6.92
CA LEU A 165 -8.87 0.23 -5.59
C LEU A 165 -8.95 -0.94 -4.61
N HIS A 166 -9.44 -2.11 -5.05
CA HIS A 166 -9.47 -3.32 -4.25
C HIS A 166 -8.06 -3.72 -3.78
N VAL A 167 -7.11 -3.84 -4.70
CA VAL A 167 -5.75 -4.27 -4.37
C VAL A 167 -5.04 -3.23 -3.49
N PHE A 168 -5.26 -1.94 -3.73
CA PHE A 168 -4.75 -0.87 -2.86
C PHE A 168 -5.28 -0.98 -1.43
N THR A 169 -6.58 -1.28 -1.26
CA THR A 169 -7.17 -1.43 0.08
C THR A 169 -6.69 -2.70 0.78
N GLN A 170 -6.45 -3.80 0.05
CA GLN A 170 -5.75 -4.98 0.57
C GLN A 170 -4.32 -4.61 1.00
N MET A 171 -3.68 -3.66 0.33
CA MET A 171 -2.36 -3.20 0.72
C MET A 171 -2.38 -2.46 2.07
N ILE A 172 -3.39 -1.63 2.30
CA ILE A 172 -3.58 -0.95 3.59
C ILE A 172 -3.79 -1.98 4.72
N GLU A 173 -4.63 -2.98 4.51
CA GLU A 173 -4.94 -4.03 5.49
C GLU A 173 -3.73 -4.89 5.84
N ARG A 174 -2.92 -5.28 4.84
CA ARG A 174 -1.68 -6.04 5.08
C ARG A 174 -0.64 -5.22 5.83
N PHE A 175 -0.56 -3.91 5.59
CA PHE A 175 0.35 -3.05 6.34
C PHE A 175 -0.09 -2.91 7.81
N ASP A 176 -1.39 -2.78 8.08
CA ASP A 176 -1.94 -2.85 9.44
C ASP A 176 -1.59 -4.16 10.15
N ALA A 177 -1.79 -5.30 9.48
CA ALA A 177 -1.41 -6.60 10.02
C ALA A 177 0.10 -6.67 10.33
N TYR A 178 0.94 -6.20 9.40
CA TYR A 178 2.39 -6.12 9.61
C TYR A 178 2.74 -5.27 10.83
N LEU A 179 2.13 -4.09 11.00
CA LEU A 179 2.39 -3.21 12.15
C LEU A 179 1.98 -3.85 13.47
N ARG A 180 0.84 -4.55 13.53
CA ARG A 180 0.40 -5.26 14.76
C ARG A 180 1.40 -6.34 15.19
N ASP A 181 2.01 -7.02 14.23
CA ASP A 181 3.00 -8.07 14.46
C ASP A 181 4.45 -7.55 14.54
N TYR A 182 4.67 -6.26 14.28
CA TYR A 182 5.99 -5.66 14.21
C TYR A 182 6.64 -5.56 15.60
N LYS A 183 7.66 -6.40 15.84
CA LYS A 183 8.42 -6.42 17.10
C LYS A 183 9.71 -5.59 17.05
N GLY A 184 9.86 -4.70 16.06
CA GLY A 184 11.14 -4.07 15.74
C GLY A 184 12.06 -5.01 14.95
N PRO A 185 13.20 -4.52 14.41
CA PRO A 185 14.21 -5.38 13.85
C PRO A 185 14.64 -6.36 14.93
N GLN A 186 14.49 -7.66 14.68
CA GLN A 186 15.10 -8.68 15.51
C GLN A 186 16.60 -8.39 15.52
N GLN A 187 17.10 -7.84 16.64
CA GLN A 187 18.54 -7.82 16.87
C GLN A 187 18.96 -9.28 16.80
N SER A 188 19.71 -9.65 15.76
CA SER A 188 20.31 -10.97 15.72
C SER A 188 21.11 -11.12 17.01
N ILE A 189 20.69 -12.05 17.86
CA ILE A 189 21.43 -12.46 19.06
C ILE A 189 22.77 -12.98 18.53
N GLY A 190 23.76 -12.09 18.54
CA GLY A 190 24.98 -12.27 17.76
C GLY A 190 25.95 -11.12 17.94
N PHE A 191 25.94 -10.48 19.10
CA PHE A 191 27.07 -9.69 19.57
C PHE A 191 27.17 -9.89 21.08
N THR A 192 27.74 -11.02 21.49
CA THR A 192 28.43 -11.08 22.77
C THR A 192 29.55 -10.05 22.70
N SER A 193 29.37 -8.92 23.39
CA SER A 193 30.48 -8.01 23.67
C SER A 193 31.62 -8.81 24.26
N ARG A 194 32.68 -8.99 23.49
CA ARG A 194 33.96 -9.55 23.94
C ARG A 194 34.89 -8.43 24.41
N PHE A 195 34.41 -7.40 25.10
CA PHE A 195 35.31 -6.48 25.81
C PHE A 195 34.69 -5.99 27.13
N PRO A 196 35.32 -6.29 28.27
CA PRO A 196 34.97 -5.67 29.55
C PRO A 196 35.71 -4.34 29.68
N TYR A 197 34.98 -3.28 30.01
CA TYR A 197 35.52 -2.11 30.72
C TYR A 197 34.48 -1.68 31.75
#